data_AF-A0AAD6CJJ1-F1
#
_entry.id   AF-A0AAD6CJJ1-F1
#
_cell.length_a   1.000
_cell.length_b   1.000
_cell.length_c   1.000
_cell.angle_alpha   90.00
_cell.angle_beta   90.00
_cell.angle_gamma   90.00
#
_symmetry.space_group_name_H-M   'P 1'
#
loop_
_entity.id
_entity.type
_entity.pdbx_description
1 polymer ?
#
loop_
_entity_poly.entity_id
_entity_poly.type
_entity_poly.pdbx_seq_one_letter_code
_entity_poly.pdbx_strand_id
1 'polypeptide(L)'
;MEMRVVGIDGGQDKKALCLSLGVDVFIDFLDVKDVVRAVSDLTDCGVAGVIVTAASRSAYEQGAQMLGIGGTLVPVGLYVQEDLALAARKQIRAEVQCFPMEQAEAVFQSKANRYKGRAALRLE
;
A
#
# COMPACT_ATOMS: atom_id res chain seq x y z
N MET A 1 1.07 20.62 4.22
CA MET A 1 -0.20 20.01 4.65
C MET A 1 0.15 18.63 5.19
N GLU A 2 -0.25 18.33 6.41
CA GLU A 2 -0.03 17.03 7.05
C GLU A 2 -1.37 16.27 7.01
N MET A 3 -1.35 15.05 6.50
CA MET A 3 -2.54 14.20 6.38
C MET A 3 -2.50 13.14 7.48
N ARG A 4 -3.65 12.84 8.09
CA ARG A 4 -3.80 11.66 8.96
C ARG A 4 -4.02 10.43 8.09
N VAL A 5 -3.27 9.37 8.35
CA VAL A 5 -3.20 8.18 7.49
C VAL A 5 -3.83 6.98 8.17
N VAL A 6 -4.82 6.38 7.50
CA VAL A 6 -5.37 5.07 7.85
C VAL A 6 -4.80 4.03 6.90
N GLY A 7 -4.03 3.08 7.42
CA GLY A 7 -3.48 1.95 6.67
C GLY A 7 -4.41 0.75 6.71
N ILE A 8 -4.69 0.15 5.54
CA ILE A 8 -5.53 -1.04 5.41
C ILE A 8 -4.72 -2.11 4.69
N ASP A 9 -4.35 -3.18 5.39
CA ASP A 9 -3.74 -4.37 4.81
C ASP A 9 -3.98 -5.57 5.75
N GLY A 10 -3.49 -6.77 5.41
CA GLY A 10 -3.70 -7.98 6.19
C GLY A 10 -2.39 -8.55 6.74
N GLY A 11 -2.37 -8.85 8.03
CA GLY A 11 -1.28 -9.56 8.70
C GLY A 11 -0.45 -8.68 9.65
N GLN A 12 0.03 -9.31 10.73
CA GLN A 12 0.77 -8.63 11.80
C GLN A 12 2.13 -8.06 11.35
N ASP A 13 2.79 -8.69 10.37
CA ASP A 13 4.05 -8.20 9.85
C ASP A 13 3.87 -6.89 9.07
N LYS A 14 2.77 -6.77 8.32
CA LYS A 14 2.41 -5.54 7.62
C LYS A 14 1.94 -4.46 8.56
N LYS A 15 1.18 -4.81 9.60
CA LYS A 15 0.80 -3.87 10.66
C LYS A 15 2.02 -3.22 11.30
N ALA A 16 3.01 -4.02 11.71
CA ALA A 16 4.24 -3.52 12.28
C ALA A 16 5.01 -2.60 11.32
N LEU A 17 5.07 -2.96 10.03
CA LEU A 17 5.70 -2.13 9.00
C LEU A 17 4.96 -0.80 8.83
N CYS A 18 3.63 -0.80 8.68
CA CYS A 18 2.85 0.43 8.50
C CYS A 18 2.99 1.38 9.69
N LEU A 19 2.96 0.85 10.92
CA LEU A 19 3.18 1.67 12.12
C LEU A 19 4.59 2.26 12.15
N SER A 20 5.61 1.51 11.73
CA SER A 20 6.99 2.01 11.64
C SER A 20 7.17 3.13 10.61
N LEU A 21 6.28 3.21 9.61
CA LEU A 21 6.27 4.22 8.56
C LEU A 21 5.46 5.48 8.92
N GLY A 22 4.82 5.51 10.10
CA GLY A 22 4.06 6.67 10.57
C GLY A 22 2.58 6.66 10.20
N VAL A 23 1.99 5.48 9.96
CA VAL A 23 0.52 5.35 9.84
C VAL A 23 -0.12 5.58 11.22
N ASP A 24 -1.13 6.46 11.30
CA ASP A 24 -1.81 6.79 12.55
C ASP A 24 -2.71 5.65 13.04
N VAL A 25 -3.44 5.01 12.13
CA VAL A 25 -4.36 3.90 12.45
C VAL A 25 -4.21 2.78 11.43
N PHE A 26 -4.05 1.54 11.89
CA PHE A 26 -3.98 0.36 11.03
C PHE A 26 -5.22 -0.52 11.22
N ILE A 27 -5.88 -0.86 10.12
CA ILE A 27 -7.04 -1.77 10.08
C ILE A 27 -6.61 -3.06 9.38
N ASP A 28 -6.61 -4.16 10.12
CA ASP A 28 -6.35 -5.49 9.56
C ASP A 28 -7.64 -6.06 8.96
N PHE A 29 -7.71 -6.19 7.63
CA PHE A 29 -8.92 -6.72 6.97
C PHE A 29 -9.13 -8.23 7.21
N LEU A 30 -8.13 -8.95 7.75
CA LEU A 30 -8.28 -10.35 8.15
C LEU A 30 -9.02 -10.45 9.49
N ASP A 31 -8.84 -9.46 10.37
CA ASP A 31 -9.47 -9.42 11.70
C ASP A 31 -10.80 -8.64 11.67
N VAL A 32 -10.91 -7.61 10.82
CA VAL A 32 -12.06 -6.72 10.73
C VAL A 32 -12.96 -7.12 9.57
N LYS A 33 -14.19 -7.54 9.88
CA LYS A 33 -15.18 -7.97 8.88
C LYS A 33 -15.71 -6.83 8.01
N ASP A 34 -15.94 -5.66 8.59
CA ASP A 34 -16.48 -4.49 7.91
C ASP A 34 -15.50 -3.33 8.01
N VAL A 35 -14.56 -3.32 7.06
CA VAL A 35 -13.50 -2.31 6.98
C VAL A 35 -14.06 -0.93 6.65
N VAL A 36 -15.09 -0.87 5.79
CA VAL A 36 -15.71 0.41 5.38
C VAL A 36 -16.34 1.10 6.58
N ARG A 37 -17.10 0.35 7.37
CA ARG A 37 -17.68 0.88 8.60
C ARG A 37 -16.61 1.29 9.61
N ALA A 38 -15.57 0.49 9.79
CA ALA A 38 -14.48 0.84 10.70
C ALA A 38 -13.81 2.17 10.31
N VAL A 39 -13.60 2.42 9.01
CA VAL A 39 -13.07 3.70 8.52
C VAL A 39 -14.06 4.84 8.73
N SER A 40 -15.35 4.63 8.45
CA SER A 40 -16.40 5.63 8.67
C SER A 40 -16.49 6.05 10.13
N ASP A 41 -16.48 5.08 11.05
CA ASP A 41 -16.56 5.31 12.50
C ASP A 41 -15.32 6.06 13.02
N LEU A 42 -14.16 5.90 12.38
CA LEU A 42 -12.91 6.62 12.71
C LEU A 42 -12.86 8.05 12.19
N THR A 43 -13.65 8.38 11.17
CA THR A 43 -13.49 9.61 10.36
C THR A 43 -14.73 10.51 10.38
N ASP A 44 -15.75 10.15 11.16
CA ASP A 44 -17.01 10.88 11.38
C ASP A 44 -17.86 11.15 10.12
N CYS A 45 -17.43 10.77 8.92
CA CYS A 45 -18.25 10.71 7.69
C CYS A 45 -17.50 10.15 6.46
N GLY A 46 -16.38 9.45 6.64
CA GLY A 46 -15.52 8.98 5.56
C GLY A 46 -14.28 9.86 5.35
N VAL A 47 -13.37 9.38 4.50
CA VAL A 47 -12.08 10.03 4.27
C VAL A 47 -12.11 11.00 3.10
N ALA A 48 -11.24 12.01 3.14
CA ALA A 48 -11.06 12.98 2.06
C ALA A 48 -10.40 12.37 0.81
N GLY A 49 -9.64 11.28 0.97
CA GLY A 49 -9.02 10.60 -0.16
C GLY A 49 -8.67 9.16 0.18
N VAL A 50 -8.76 8.30 -0.83
CA VAL A 50 -8.37 6.88 -0.76
C VAL A 50 -7.41 6.59 -1.90
N ILE A 51 -6.27 5.98 -1.56
CA ILE A 51 -5.28 5.50 -2.54
C ILE A 51 -5.35 3.98 -2.56
N VAL A 52 -5.76 3.40 -3.68
CA VAL A 52 -5.89 1.94 -3.83
C VAL A 52 -4.68 1.40 -4.58
N THR A 53 -3.75 0.82 -3.83
CA THR A 53 -2.54 0.17 -4.36
C THR A 53 -2.73 -1.34 -4.55
N ALA A 54 -3.74 -1.94 -3.90
CA ALA A 54 -4.04 -3.35 -4.02
C ALA A 54 -4.63 -3.69 -5.40
N ALA A 55 -4.19 -4.81 -5.98
CA ALA A 55 -4.68 -5.31 -7.27
C ALA A 55 -6.05 -6.04 -7.17
N SER A 56 -6.77 -5.90 -6.06
CA SER A 56 -8.05 -6.59 -5.81
C SER A 56 -9.24 -5.70 -6.12
N ARG A 57 -10.19 -6.19 -6.92
CA ARG A 57 -11.45 -5.49 -7.23
C ARG A 57 -12.22 -5.03 -5.97
N SER A 58 -12.27 -5.88 -4.95
CA SER A 58 -12.95 -5.56 -3.68
C SER A 58 -12.34 -4.34 -2.98
N ALA A 59 -11.03 -4.11 -3.07
CA ALA A 59 -10.39 -2.94 -2.49
C ALA A 59 -10.79 -1.64 -3.21
N TYR A 60 -11.03 -1.69 -4.53
CA TYR A 60 -11.54 -0.52 -5.26
C TYR A 60 -12.99 -0.21 -4.89
N GLU A 61 -13.83 -1.25 -4.78
CA GLU A 61 -15.24 -1.10 -4.38
C GLU A 61 -15.36 -0.55 -2.96
N GLN A 62 -14.62 -1.14 -2.01
CA GLN A 62 -14.56 -0.67 -0.63
C GLN A 62 -13.94 0.73 -0.52
N GLY A 63 -12.88 1.01 -1.28
CA GLY A 63 -12.24 2.33 -1.30
C GLY A 63 -13.18 3.45 -1.75
N ALA A 64 -14.04 3.19 -2.74
CA ALA A 64 -15.07 4.14 -3.15
C ALA A 64 -16.12 4.38 -2.04
N GLN A 65 -16.47 3.34 -1.28
CA GLN A 65 -17.45 3.42 -0.18
C GLN A 65 -16.92 4.14 1.06
N MET A 66 -15.59 4.24 1.23
CA MET A 66 -14.96 4.92 2.37
C MET A 66 -14.89 6.44 2.21
N LEU A 67 -15.14 6.99 1.01
CA LEU A 67 -15.02 8.41 0.75
C LEU A 67 -16.14 9.22 1.40
N GLY A 68 -15.76 10.32 2.03
CA GLY A 68 -16.70 11.37 2.44
C GLY A 68 -17.15 12.24 1.28
N ILE A 69 -18.07 13.17 1.55
CA ILE A 69 -18.57 14.12 0.54
C ILE A 69 -17.41 14.94 -0.04
N GLY A 70 -17.27 14.91 -1.37
CA GLY A 70 -16.17 15.58 -2.08
C GLY A 70 -14.83 14.85 -2.01
N GLY A 71 -14.79 13.62 -1.49
CA GLY A 71 -13.58 12.81 -1.43
C GLY A 71 -13.09 12.33 -2.80
N THR A 72 -11.80 12.01 -2.90
CA THR A 72 -11.15 11.58 -4.14
C THR A 72 -10.62 10.14 -4.06
N LEU A 73 -11.00 9.29 -5.02
CA LEU A 73 -10.41 7.96 -5.19
C LEU A 73 -9.23 8.03 -6.16
N VAL A 74 -8.07 7.51 -5.75
CA VAL A 74 -6.87 7.41 -6.59
C VAL A 74 -6.54 5.93 -6.84
N PRO A 75 -6.88 5.39 -8.02
CA PRO A 75 -6.55 4.01 -8.37
C PRO A 75 -5.09 3.92 -8.83
N VAL A 76 -4.25 3.16 -8.10
CA VAL A 76 -2.82 2.96 -8.42
C VAL A 76 -2.51 1.51 -8.82
N GLY A 77 -3.24 0.53 -8.27
CA GLY A 77 -3.02 -0.90 -8.50
C GLY A 77 -3.22 -1.41 -9.94
N LEU A 78 -3.68 -0.56 -10.86
CA LEU A 78 -3.71 -0.80 -12.31
C LEU A 78 -2.73 0.23 -12.92
N TYR A 79 -1.70 -0.28 -13.60
CA TYR A 79 -0.56 0.47 -14.15
C TYR A 79 -0.86 1.94 -14.51
N VAL A 80 -0.17 2.89 -13.88
CA VAL A 80 0.90 3.69 -14.52
C VAL A 80 1.72 4.45 -13.48
N GLN A 81 2.98 4.64 -13.84
CA GLN A 81 4.09 5.25 -13.11
C GLN A 81 3.75 6.64 -12.56
N GLU A 82 4.15 6.92 -11.32
CA GLU A 82 4.89 8.14 -10.93
C GLU A 82 5.12 8.21 -9.40
N ASP A 83 6.33 7.90 -8.92
CA ASP A 83 6.76 8.11 -7.52
C ASP A 83 8.14 8.79 -7.39
N LEU A 84 8.76 9.20 -8.50
CA LEU A 84 10.20 9.48 -8.55
C LEU A 84 10.60 10.78 -7.81
N ALA A 85 9.70 11.76 -7.71
CA ALA A 85 10.00 13.07 -7.13
C ALA A 85 10.12 13.07 -5.59
N LEU A 86 9.36 12.21 -4.89
CA LEU A 86 9.37 12.11 -3.41
C LEU A 86 10.57 11.29 -2.92
N ALA A 87 10.96 10.26 -3.66
CA ALA A 87 12.15 9.45 -3.38
C ALA A 87 13.44 10.30 -3.42
N ALA A 88 13.56 11.22 -4.39
CA ALA A 88 14.71 12.11 -4.50
C ALA A 88 14.90 13.03 -3.26
N ARG A 89 13.80 13.36 -2.57
CA ARG A 89 13.81 14.17 -1.34
C ARG A 89 14.02 13.35 -0.07
N LYS A 90 14.27 12.03 -0.18
CA LYS A 90 14.39 11.08 0.95
C LYS A 90 13.19 11.05 1.89
N GLN A 91 12.03 11.52 1.43
CA GLN A 91 10.78 11.46 2.18
C GLN A 91 10.12 10.07 2.08
N ILE A 92 10.56 9.26 1.12
CA ILE A 92 10.13 7.88 0.92
C ILE A 92 11.38 7.00 0.76
N ARG A 93 11.38 5.83 1.42
CA ARG A 93 12.43 4.82 1.30
C ARG A 93 11.80 3.48 0.91
N ALA A 94 12.29 2.89 -0.18
CA ALA A 94 11.93 1.53 -0.55
C ALA A 94 12.92 0.52 0.04
N GLU A 95 12.41 -0.59 0.55
CA GLU A 95 13.24 -1.76 0.85
C GLU A 95 13.55 -2.50 -0.46
N VAL A 96 14.82 -2.52 -0.83
CA VAL A 96 15.32 -3.10 -2.08
C VAL A 96 16.33 -4.19 -1.73
N GLN A 97 16.14 -5.38 -2.29
CA GLN A 97 17.15 -6.44 -2.26
C GLN A 97 17.80 -6.51 -3.64
N CYS A 98 19.13 -6.49 -3.67
CA CYS A 98 19.90 -6.52 -4.91
C CYS A 98 20.41 -7.94 -5.19
N PHE A 99 20.18 -8.43 -6.40
CA PHE A 99 20.62 -9.76 -6.86
C PHE A 99 21.52 -9.62 -8.10
N PRO A 100 22.52 -10.49 -8.31
CA PRO A 100 23.26 -10.58 -9.56
C PRO A 100 22.35 -10.95 -10.74
N MET A 101 22.69 -10.51 -11.96
CA MET A 101 21.91 -10.77 -13.17
C MET A 101 21.74 -12.27 -13.45
N GLU A 102 22.73 -13.09 -13.09
CA GLU A 102 22.73 -14.55 -13.24
C GLU A 102 21.64 -15.20 -12.38
N GLN A 103 21.20 -14.53 -11.32
CA GLN A 103 20.13 -15.01 -10.43
C GLN A 103 18.75 -14.52 -10.88
N ALA A 104 18.61 -13.85 -12.02
CA ALA A 104 17.33 -13.33 -12.50
C ALA A 104 16.25 -14.42 -12.58
N GLU A 105 16.57 -15.58 -13.16
CA GLU A 105 15.62 -16.70 -13.25
C GLU A 105 15.19 -17.17 -11.86
N ALA A 106 16.12 -17.28 -10.90
CA ALA A 106 15.79 -17.62 -9.53
C ALA A 106 14.92 -16.54 -8.88
N VAL A 107 15.14 -15.25 -9.14
CA VAL A 107 14.27 -14.17 -8.63
C VAL A 107 12.86 -14.30 -9.21
N PHE A 108 12.72 -14.54 -10.52
CA PHE A 108 11.42 -14.72 -11.18
C PHE A 108 10.72 -16.03 -10.80
N GLN A 109 11.46 -17.12 -10.58
CA GLN A 109 10.92 -18.45 -10.25
C GLN A 109 10.76 -18.69 -8.75
N SER A 110 11.52 -18.00 -7.90
CA SER A 110 11.56 -18.24 -6.45
C SER A 110 10.19 -18.16 -5.81
N LYS A 111 9.25 -17.46 -6.44
CA LYS A 111 7.90 -17.32 -5.91
C LYS A 111 6.89 -17.25 -7.03
N ALA A 112 6.03 -18.27 -7.09
CA ALA A 112 4.69 -18.14 -7.60
C ALA A 112 3.96 -16.95 -6.91
N ASN A 113 4.15 -15.75 -7.45
CA ASN A 113 3.45 -14.49 -7.13
C ASN A 113 3.63 -13.84 -5.73
N ARG A 114 4.68 -14.09 -4.93
CA ARG A 114 4.76 -13.54 -3.54
C ARG A 114 6.09 -12.94 -3.08
N TYR A 115 6.69 -12.02 -3.83
CA TYR A 115 7.89 -11.31 -3.39
C TYR A 115 7.59 -10.21 -2.34
N LYS A 116 8.46 -10.02 -1.33
CA LYS A 116 8.34 -8.95 -0.33
C LYS A 116 9.36 -7.87 -0.65
N GLY A 117 8.91 -6.63 -0.84
CA GLY A 117 9.77 -5.49 -1.20
C GLY A 117 10.00 -5.37 -2.71
N ARG A 118 11.12 -4.77 -3.12
CA ARG A 118 11.56 -4.70 -4.52
C ARG A 118 12.83 -5.52 -4.75
N ALA A 119 12.92 -6.21 -5.89
CA ALA A 119 14.15 -6.85 -6.36
C ALA A 119 14.81 -5.91 -7.37
N ALA A 120 16.10 -5.65 -7.20
CA ALA A 120 16.92 -4.94 -8.19
C ALA A 120 17.99 -5.89 -8.72
N LEU A 121 18.07 -6.05 -10.04
CA LEU A 121 19.12 -6.83 -10.67
C LEU A 121 20.32 -5.93 -10.94
N ARG A 122 21.49 -6.33 -10.44
CA ARG A 122 22.75 -5.66 -10.72
C ARG A 122 23.35 -6.29 -11.98
N LEU A 123 23.50 -5.45 -13.00
CA LEU A 123 24.41 -5.70 -14.11
C LEU A 123 25.79 -5.37 -13.55
N GLU A 124 26.66 -6.36 -13.38
CA GLU A 124 28.08 -6.09 -13.11
C GLU A 124 28.75 -5.41 -14.30
#